data_AF-A0A437S6E0-F1
#
_entry.id   AF-A0A437S6E0-F1
#
_cell.length_a   1.000
_cell.length_b   1.000
_cell.length_c   1.000
_cell.angle_alpha   90.00
_cell.angle_beta   90.00
_cell.angle_gamma   90.00
#
_symmetry.space_group_name_H-M   'P 1'
#
loop_
_entity.id
_entity.type
_entity.pdbx_description
1 polymer ?
#
loop_
_entity_poly.entity_id
_entity_poly.type
_entity_poly.pdbx_seq_one_letter_code
_entity_poly.pdbx_strand_id
1 'polypeptide(L)'
;MMRRKKTFPIFFAIIIFITITYGAVVMSKSISLRSQKLAEISENQKTIDSLKREIEDLEEEIDDSDSLEFLEKVAREQGMVKPREIIYVDKDKSAEDARETDDVLESN
;
A
#
# COMPACT_ATOMS: atom_id res chain seq x y z
N MET A 1 4.87 -52.20 63.11
CA MET A 1 5.32 -52.19 61.71
C MET A 1 4.72 -50.96 61.01
N MET A 2 5.37 -49.80 61.07
CA MET A 2 4.80 -48.56 60.52
C MET A 2 5.00 -48.52 59.00
N ARG A 3 3.89 -48.60 58.25
CA ARG A 3 3.89 -48.44 56.79
C ARG A 3 4.27 -47.00 56.45
N ARG A 4 5.44 -46.80 55.86
CA ARG A 4 5.85 -45.49 55.33
C ARG A 4 4.84 -45.07 54.27
N LYS A 5 4.19 -43.92 54.48
CA LYS A 5 3.14 -43.40 53.60
C LYS A 5 3.74 -43.06 52.24
N LYS A 6 3.31 -43.75 51.17
CA LYS A 6 3.72 -43.53 49.77
C LYS A 6 3.11 -42.25 49.16
N THR A 7 2.98 -41.17 49.93
CA THR A 7 2.37 -39.90 49.47
C THR A 7 3.35 -38.99 48.74
N PHE A 8 4.67 -39.21 48.91
CA PHE A 8 5.72 -38.43 48.25
C PHE A 8 5.75 -38.54 46.71
N PRO A 9 5.66 -39.74 46.09
CA PRO A 9 5.68 -39.84 44.62
C PRO A 9 4.42 -39.27 43.96
N ILE A 10 3.27 -39.31 44.64
CA ILE A 10 1.99 -38.79 44.12
C ILE A 10 2.03 -37.26 44.06
N PHE A 11 2.59 -36.61 45.10
CA PHE A 11 2.72 -35.16 45.13
C PHE A 11 3.67 -34.66 44.02
N PHE A 12 4.75 -35.40 43.77
CA PHE A 12 5.69 -35.07 42.70
C PHE A 12 5.04 -35.24 41.30
N ALA A 13 4.22 -36.27 41.11
CA ALA A 13 3.47 -36.47 39.86
C ALA A 13 2.47 -35.31 39.59
N ILE A 14 1.80 -34.81 40.63
CA ILE A 14 0.89 -33.65 40.50
C ILE A 14 1.66 -32.39 40.11
N ILE A 15 2.81 -32.14 40.73
CA ILE A 15 3.66 -30.98 40.38
C ILE A 15 4.12 -31.07 38.92
N ILE A 16 4.60 -32.23 38.47
CA ILE A 16 5.01 -32.44 37.07
C ILE A 16 3.83 -32.16 36.14
N PHE A 17 2.65 -32.70 36.44
CA PHE A 17 1.45 -32.50 35.62
C PHE A 17 1.06 -31.01 35.51
N ILE A 18 1.14 -30.26 36.60
CA ILE A 18 0.88 -28.82 36.61
C ILE A 18 1.92 -28.07 35.76
N THR A 19 3.20 -28.41 35.86
CA THR A 19 4.26 -27.74 35.08
C THR A 19 4.13 -27.98 33.58
N ILE A 20 3.77 -29.20 33.16
CA ILE A 20 3.59 -29.54 31.74
C ILE A 20 2.36 -28.82 31.17
N THR A 21 1.23 -28.84 31.89
CA THR A 21 0.00 -28.19 31.44
C THR A 21 0.14 -26.67 31.38
N TYR A 22 0.80 -26.06 32.37
CA TYR A 22 1.10 -24.63 32.36
C TYR A 22 2.07 -24.25 31.23
N GLY A 23 3.13 -25.05 31.02
CA GLY A 23 4.07 -24.85 29.92
C GLY A 23 3.40 -24.90 28.55
N ALA A 24 2.50 -25.85 28.32
CA ALA A 24 1.75 -25.98 27.07
C ALA A 24 0.85 -24.76 26.78
N VAL A 25 0.20 -24.20 27.81
CA VAL A 25 -0.68 -23.02 27.68
C VAL A 25 0.12 -21.73 27.41
N VAL A 26 1.28 -21.57 28.01
CA VAL A 26 2.16 -20.41 27.76
C VAL A 26 2.78 -20.49 26.36
N MET A 27 3.20 -21.69 25.95
CA MET A 27 3.77 -21.94 24.61
C MET A 27 2.74 -21.61 23.51
N SER A 28 1.49 -22.07 23.64
CA SER A 28 0.45 -21.84 22.63
C SER A 28 0.09 -20.36 22.46
N LYS A 29 0.02 -19.59 23.55
CA LYS A 29 -0.18 -18.13 23.50
C LYS A 29 0.98 -17.42 22.78
N SER A 30 2.22 -17.85 23.01
CA SER A 30 3.40 -17.25 22.38
C SER A 30 3.47 -17.48 20.86
N ILE A 31 3.00 -18.65 20.39
CA ILE A 31 2.95 -18.98 18.96
C ILE A 31 1.91 -18.11 18.24
N SER A 32 0.71 -17.96 18.83
CA SER A 32 -0.36 -17.14 18.24
C SER A 32 0.00 -15.66 18.15
N LEU A 33 0.68 -15.11 19.16
CA LEU A 33 1.14 -13.72 19.11
C LEU A 33 2.26 -13.52 18.07
N ARG A 34 3.14 -14.52 17.90
CA ARG A 34 4.18 -14.46 16.87
C ARG A 34 3.60 -14.54 15.47
N SER A 35 2.60 -15.39 15.22
CA SER A 35 1.98 -15.50 13.89
C SER A 35 1.23 -14.23 13.50
N GLN A 36 0.54 -13.59 14.46
CA GLN A 36 -0.12 -12.30 14.22
C GLN A 36 0.89 -11.20 13.88
N LYS A 37 1.97 -11.08 14.66
CA LYS A 37 3.03 -10.10 14.38
C LYS A 37 3.73 -10.37 13.05
N LEU A 38 3.95 -11.62 12.68
CA LEU A 38 4.53 -11.98 11.38
C LEU A 38 3.60 -11.63 10.22
N ALA A 39 2.29 -11.82 10.38
CA ALA A 39 1.31 -11.41 9.39
C ALA A 39 1.30 -9.88 9.22
N GLU A 40 1.29 -9.13 10.32
CA GLU A 40 1.34 -7.66 10.32
C GLU A 40 2.64 -7.13 9.68
N ILE A 41 3.80 -7.72 10.02
CA ILE A 41 5.07 -7.39 9.38
C ILE A 41 5.03 -7.67 7.87
N SER A 42 4.46 -8.81 7.47
CA SER A 42 4.35 -9.16 6.05
C SER A 42 3.42 -8.23 5.29
N GLU A 43 2.32 -7.79 5.89
CA GLU A 43 1.39 -6.84 5.29
C GLU A 43 2.05 -5.47 5.16
N ASN A 44 2.69 -4.98 6.22
CA ASN A 44 3.43 -3.72 6.20
C ASN A 44 4.55 -3.75 5.14
N GLN A 45 5.26 -4.87 5.00
CA GLN A 45 6.29 -5.00 3.97
C GLN A 45 5.71 -4.92 2.56
N LYS A 46 4.56 -5.56 2.31
CA LYS A 46 3.86 -5.45 1.02
C LYS A 46 3.47 -4.01 0.71
N THR A 47 2.95 -3.28 1.70
CA THR A 47 2.59 -1.86 1.55
C THR A 47 3.82 -1.00 1.27
N ILE A 48 4.94 -1.26 1.94
CA ILE A 48 6.20 -0.56 1.66
C ILE A 48 6.66 -0.84 0.23
N ASP A 49 6.58 -2.09 -0.22
CA ASP A 49 7.01 -2.48 -1.56
C ASP A 49 6.09 -1.90 -2.64
N SER A 50 4.78 -1.81 -2.40
CA SER A 50 3.84 -1.17 -3.34
C SER A 50 4.10 0.33 -3.44
N LEU A 51 4.21 1.02 -2.29
CA LEU A 51 4.49 2.46 -2.26
C LEU A 51 5.84 2.80 -2.92
N LYS A 52 6.85 1.94 -2.77
CA LYS A 52 8.13 2.12 -3.46
C LYS A 52 8.00 2.04 -4.98
N ARG A 53 7.20 1.10 -5.49
CA ARG A 53 6.93 1.00 -6.92
C ARG A 53 6.17 2.22 -7.43
N GLU A 54 5.15 2.66 -6.69
CA GLU A 54 4.42 3.88 -7.05
C GLU A 54 5.34 5.11 -7.10
N ILE A 55 6.30 5.21 -6.18
CA ILE A 55 7.32 6.28 -6.21
C ILE A 55 8.22 6.14 -7.44
N GLU A 56 8.69 4.94 -7.76
CA GLU A 56 9.55 4.69 -8.92
C GLU A 56 8.84 4.99 -10.24
N ASP A 57 7.57 4.57 -10.38
CA ASP A 57 6.72 4.86 -11.53
C ASP A 57 6.48 6.38 -11.67
N LEU A 58 6.21 7.07 -10.56
CA LEU A 58 6.04 8.54 -10.56
C LEU A 58 7.34 9.28 -10.84
N GLU A 59 8.49 8.78 -10.37
CA GLU A 59 9.79 9.35 -10.68
C GLU A 59 10.13 9.19 -12.18
N GLU A 60 9.77 8.05 -12.78
CA GLU A 60 9.89 7.85 -14.24
C GLU A 60 8.97 8.82 -15.01
N GLU A 61 7.72 9.02 -14.55
CA GLU A 61 6.82 10.03 -15.14
C GLU A 61 7.33 11.47 -14.94
N ILE A 62 8.01 11.75 -13.83
CA ILE A 62 8.64 13.05 -13.57
C ILE A 62 9.85 13.25 -14.49
N ASP A 63 10.72 12.25 -14.64
CA ASP A 63 11.87 12.33 -15.55
C ASP A 63 11.41 12.50 -17.01
N ASP A 64 10.32 11.82 -17.39
CA ASP A 64 9.63 12.00 -18.66
C ASP A 64 8.94 13.37 -18.78
N SER A 65 8.57 14.04 -17.69
CA SER A 65 7.96 15.38 -17.72
C SER A 65 8.98 16.53 -17.63
N ASP A 66 10.19 16.27 -17.17
CA ASP A 66 11.37 17.13 -17.41
C ASP A 66 11.88 17.00 -18.86
N SER A 67 11.30 16.10 -19.66
CA SER A 67 11.59 16.02 -21.09
C SER A 67 11.12 17.28 -21.82
N LEU A 68 11.89 17.65 -22.86
CA LEU A 68 11.54 18.74 -23.78
C LEU A 68 10.15 18.58 -24.40
N GLU A 69 9.64 17.34 -24.50
CA GLU A 69 8.36 17.01 -25.10
C GLU A 69 7.18 17.43 -24.22
N PHE A 70 7.26 17.21 -22.91
CA PHE A 70 6.23 17.67 -21.97
C PHE A 70 6.19 19.20 -21.89
N LEU A 71 7.36 19.85 -21.81
CA LEU A 71 7.44 21.31 -21.81
C LEU A 71 6.87 21.92 -23.10
N GLU A 72 7.18 21.31 -24.26
CA GLU A 72 6.62 21.73 -25.55
C GLU A 72 5.10 21.51 -25.61
N LYS A 73 4.59 20.40 -25.07
CA LYS A 73 3.15 20.11 -25.01
C LYS A 73 2.40 21.15 -24.18
N VAL A 74 2.86 21.43 -22.96
CA VAL A 74 2.26 22.47 -22.09
C VAL A 74 2.35 23.84 -22.74
N ALA A 75 3.48 24.16 -23.38
CA ALA A 75 3.64 25.41 -24.09
C ALA A 75 2.65 25.55 -25.27
N ARG A 76 2.45 24.49 -26.05
CA ARG A 76 1.51 24.47 -27.19
C ARG A 76 0.05 24.53 -26.73
N GLU A 77 -0.30 23.91 -25.61
CA GLU A 77 -1.63 24.03 -24.99
C GLU A 77 -1.93 25.47 -24.56
N GLN A 78 -0.92 26.21 -24.11
CA GLN A 78 -1.01 27.65 -23.82
C GLN A 78 -0.91 28.54 -25.07
N GLY A 79 -0.85 27.95 -26.27
CA GLY A 79 -0.79 28.68 -27.54
C GLY A 79 0.59 29.24 -27.88
N MET A 80 1.65 28.82 -27.19
CA MET A 80 3.03 29.22 -27.49
C MET A 80 3.62 28.35 -28.61
N VAL A 81 4.39 28.97 -29.50
CA VAL A 81 5.09 28.30 -30.62
C VAL A 81 6.54 28.77 -30.72
N LYS A 82 7.40 27.99 -31.36
CA LYS A 82 8.82 28.36 -31.53
C LYS A 82 8.94 29.57 -32.46
N PRO A 83 10.00 30.40 -32.32
CA PRO A 83 10.25 31.48 -33.25
C PRO A 83 10.29 30.97 -34.69
N ARG A 84 9.54 31.62 -35.60
CA ARG A 84 9.39 31.26 -37.03
C ARG A 84 8.41 30.10 -37.32
N GLU A 85 7.68 29.59 -36.33
CA GLU A 85 6.53 28.71 -36.56
C GLU A 85 5.21 29.51 -36.69
N ILE A 86 4.26 29.02 -37.48
CA ILE A 86 2.93 29.62 -37.65
C ILE A 86 1.90 28.65 -37.08
N ILE A 87 1.08 29.13 -36.15
CA ILE A 87 -0.05 28.36 -35.61
C ILE A 87 -1.27 28.51 -36.52
N TYR A 88 -1.86 27.39 -36.94
CA TYR A 88 -3.13 27.36 -37.67
C TYR A 88 -4.23 26.96 -36.69
N VAL A 89 -5.08 27.93 -36.33
CA VAL A 89 -6.26 27.68 -35.51
C VAL A 89 -7.45 27.51 -36.44
N ASP A 90 -8.01 26.30 -36.48
CA ASP A 90 -9.24 26.03 -37.20
C ASP A 90 -10.42 26.63 -36.43
N LYS A 91 -11.02 27.69 -36.99
CA LYS A 91 -12.09 28.45 -36.34
C LYS A 91 -13.38 27.65 -36.22
N ASP A 92 -13.59 26.68 -37.11
CA ASP A 92 -14.83 25.91 -37.15
C ASP A 92 -14.89 24.88 -36.01
N LYS A 93 -13.74 24.27 -35.66
CA LYS A 93 -13.61 23.41 -34.47
C LYS A 93 -13.78 24.15 -33.15
N SER A 94 -13.17 25.32 -33.02
CA SER A 94 -13.32 26.14 -31.79
C SER A 94 -14.75 26.61 -31.53
N ALA A 95 -15.60 26.66 -32.57
CA ALA A 95 -17.02 26.98 -32.44
C ALA A 95 -17.89 25.73 -32.17
N GLU A 96 -17.42 24.53 -32.45
CA GLU A 96 -18.06 23.26 -32.02
C GLU A 96 -17.80 23.01 -30.54
N ASP A 97 -16.53 23.11 -30.10
CA ASP A 97 -16.15 22.90 -28.69
C ASP A 97 -16.87 23.88 -27.73
N ALA A 98 -17.08 25.13 -28.18
CA ALA A 98 -17.80 26.15 -27.40
C ALA A 98 -19.31 25.90 -27.32
N ARG A 99 -19.92 25.32 -28.38
CA ARG A 99 -21.36 24.97 -28.39
C ARG A 99 -21.63 23.73 -27.55
N GLU A 100 -20.70 22.77 -27.54
CA GLU A 100 -20.80 21.57 -26.70
C GLU A 100 -20.74 21.91 -25.21
N THR A 101 -19.95 22.91 -24.80
CA THR A 101 -19.93 23.39 -23.40
C THR A 101 -21.20 24.13 -22.95
N ASP A 102 -21.89 24.81 -23.87
CA ASP A 102 -23.14 25.53 -23.54
C ASP A 102 -24.35 24.56 -23.43
N ASP A 103 -24.44 23.55 -24.29
CA ASP A 103 -25.53 22.53 -24.24
C ASP A 103 -25.49 21.68 -22.96
N VAL A 104 -24.32 21.47 -22.36
CA VAL A 104 -24.15 20.74 -21.09
C VAL A 104 -24.57 21.58 -19.87
N LEU A 105 -24.54 22.91 -19.97
CA LEU A 105 -24.92 23.82 -18.88
C LEU A 105 -26.42 24.13 -18.87
N GLU A 106 -27.12 24.05 -20.02
CA GLU A 106 -28.58 24.23 -20.09
C GLU A 106 -29.40 22.98 -19.71
N SER A 107 -28.75 21.82 -19.51
CA SER A 107 -29.41 20.55 -19.19
C SER A 107 -29.43 20.16 -17.69
N ASN A 108 -29.01 21.06 -16.80
CA ASN A 108 -29.12 20.91 -15.32
C ASN A 108 -30.09 21.91 -14.69
#